data_AF-A0A956JCM5-F1
#
_entry.id   AF-A0A956JCM5-F1
#
_cell.length_a   1.000
_cell.length_b   1.000
_cell.length_c   1.000
_cell.angle_alpha   90.00
_cell.angle_beta   90.00
_cell.angle_gamma   90.00
#
_symmetry.space_group_name_H-M   'P 1'
#
loop_
_entity.id
_entity.type
_entity.pdbx_description
1 polymer ?
#
loop_
_entity_poly.entity_id
_entity_poly.type
_entity_poly.pdbx_seq_one_letter_code
_entity_poly.pdbx_strand_id
1 'polypeptide(L)' 'MELCRYLRWKTFSRASGDPQQVWESLLRSQVPFTCLRTCQPWGPDDEVASPECCNRGRSCFVKDPMGGAGPKLS' A
#
# COMPACT_ATOMS: atom_id res chain seq x y z
N MET A 1 -2.82 8.58 -5.69
CA MET A 1 -2.25 7.23 -5.56
C MET A 1 -3.23 6.39 -4.76
N GLU A 2 -3.51 5.16 -5.18
CA GLU A 2 -4.44 4.24 -4.50
C GLU A 2 -3.64 3.10 -3.89
N LEU A 3 -3.98 2.69 -2.66
CA LEU A 3 -3.26 1.62 -1.98
C LEU A 3 -3.96 0.28 -2.15
N CYS A 4 -3.15 -0.77 -2.27
CA CYS A 4 -3.65 -2.14 -2.29
C CYS A 4 -3.94 -2.64 -0.87
N ARG A 5 -5.08 -3.30 -0.68
CA ARG A 5 -5.50 -3.95 0.57
C ARG A 5 -4.56 -5.08 1.01
N TYR A 6 -3.76 -5.61 0.11
CA TYR A 6 -2.77 -6.63 0.44
C TYR A 6 -1.37 -6.06 0.69
N LEU A 7 -1.15 -4.76 0.48
CA LEU A 7 0.12 -4.13 0.80
C LEU A 7 0.24 -3.94 2.32
N ARG A 8 1.37 -4.36 2.89
CA ARG A 8 1.70 -4.22 4.30
C ARG A 8 3.15 -3.76 4.47
N TRP A 9 3.40 -2.95 5.49
CA TRP A 9 4.73 -2.51 5.89
C TRP A 9 4.78 -2.41 7.43
N LYS A 10 5.98 -2.48 8.01
CA LYS A 10 6.16 -2.67 9.47
C LYS A 10 5.68 -1.50 10.33
N THR A 11 5.71 -0.28 9.83
CA THR A 11 5.41 0.92 10.64
C THR A 11 3.94 1.27 10.71
N PHE A 12 3.06 0.55 9.99
CA PHE A 12 1.64 0.86 9.97
C PHE A 12 0.77 -0.33 10.38
N SER A 13 -0.09 -0.08 11.37
CA SER A 13 -1.25 -0.88 11.64
C SER A 13 -2.46 -0.22 11.01
N ARG A 14 -3.26 -0.97 10.24
CA ARG A 14 -4.55 -0.50 9.69
C ARG A 14 -5.50 -0.01 10.80
N ALA A 15 -5.30 -0.47 12.03
CA ALA A 15 -6.06 -0.02 13.19
C ALA A 15 -5.70 1.40 13.66
N SER A 16 -4.56 1.95 13.23
CA SER A 16 -4.10 3.30 13.62
C SER A 16 -4.85 4.44 12.90
N GLY A 17 -5.78 4.11 11.99
CA GLY A 17 -6.93 4.93 11.62
C GLY A 17 -6.66 6.19 10.79
N ASP A 18 -5.45 6.72 10.76
CA ASP A 18 -5.15 7.98 10.09
C ASP A 18 -4.52 7.78 8.69
N PRO A 19 -5.23 8.15 7.61
CA PRO A 19 -4.72 8.05 6.25
C PRO A 19 -3.52 8.99 6.02
N GLN A 20 -3.43 10.14 6.67
CA GLN A 20 -2.32 11.06 6.40
C GLN A 20 -0.97 10.48 6.88
N GLN A 21 -0.95 9.85 8.05
CA GLN A 21 0.23 9.13 8.55
C GLN A 21 0.65 7.95 7.66
N VAL A 22 -0.33 7.28 7.02
CA VAL A 22 -0.04 6.29 5.98
C VAL A 22 0.73 6.96 4.85
N TRP A 23 0.21 8.06 4.31
CA TRP A 23 0.83 8.78 3.19
C TRP A 23 2.25 9.22 3.51
N GLU A 24 2.48 9.81 4.68
CA GLU A 24 3.81 10.24 5.12
C GLU A 24 4.79 9.06 5.28
N SER A 25 4.31 7.94 5.81
CA SER A 25 5.12 6.74 5.98
C SER A 25 5.53 6.12 4.65
N LEU A 26 4.66 6.17 3.65
CA LEU A 26 4.92 5.67 2.31
C LEU A 26 5.91 6.55 1.54
N LEU A 27 5.76 7.87 1.62
CA LEU A 27 6.65 8.84 0.96
C LEU A 27 8.08 8.80 1.50
N ARG A 28 8.28 8.35 2.74
CA ARG A 28 9.62 8.23 3.33
C ARG A 28 10.44 7.07 2.75
N SER A 29 9.87 6.18 1.91
CA SER A 29 10.49 5.07 1.16
C SER A 29 11.48 4.14 1.90
N GLN A 30 11.62 4.28 3.22
CA GLN A 30 12.58 3.55 4.05
C GLN A 30 11.96 2.32 4.70
N VAL A 31 10.74 1.93 4.32
CA VAL A 31 10.03 0.81 4.94
C VAL A 31 9.98 -0.38 3.97
N PRO A 32 10.34 -1.58 4.43
CA PRO A 32 10.17 -2.78 3.63
C PRO A 32 8.67 -3.07 3.45
N PHE A 33 8.27 -3.25 2.21
CA PHE A 33 6.92 -3.62 1.82
C PHE A 33 6.78 -5.13 1.65
N THR A 34 5.59 -5.64 1.92
CA THR A 34 5.27 -7.07 1.82
C THR A 34 3.84 -7.21 1.36
N CYS A 35 3.60 -8.14 0.44
CA CYS A 35 2.26 -8.53 0.03
C CYS A 35 1.70 -9.58 0.99
N LEU A 36 0.52 -9.35 1.55
CA LEU A 36 -0.17 -10.29 2.46
C LEU A 36 -0.66 -11.56 1.78
N ARG A 37 -0.72 -11.60 0.44
CA ARG A 37 -1.13 -12.79 -0.32
C ARG A 37 -0.01 -13.82 -0.42
N THR A 38 1.21 -13.34 -0.59
CA THR A 38 2.42 -14.17 -0.77
C THR A 38 3.26 -14.22 0.49
N CYS A 39 3.07 -13.28 1.42
CA CYS A 39 3.95 -13.00 2.56
C CYS A 39 5.39 -12.65 2.15
N GLN A 40 5.56 -12.14 0.93
CA GLN A 40 6.85 -11.84 0.31
C GLN A 40 6.90 -10.38 -0.16
N PRO A 41 8.09 -9.82 -0.47
CA PRO A 41 8.23 -8.50 -1.07
C PRO A 41 7.78 -8.42 -2.54
N TRP A 42 7.19 -9.49 -3.10
CA TRP A 42 6.58 -9.53 -4.42
C TRP A 42 5.11 -10.00 -4.35
N GLY A 43 4.33 -9.61 -5.36
CA GLY A 43 2.95 -10.03 -5.55
C GLY A 43 2.82 -11.46 -6.11
N PRO A 44 1.58 -11.99 -6.25
CA PRO A 44 1.32 -13.30 -6.85
C PRO A 44 1.65 -13.38 -8.35
N ASP A 45 1.88 -12.24 -8.97
CA ASP A 45 2.29 -12.01 -10.34
C ASP A 45 3.78 -11.65 -10.44
N ASP A 46 4.58 -12.01 -9.43
CA ASP A 46 6.03 -11.85 -9.33
C ASP A 46 6.58 -10.41 -9.40
N GLU A 47 5.75 -9.37 -9.60
CA GLU A 47 6.25 -7.99 -9.51
C GLU A 47 6.37 -7.51 -8.06
N VAL A 48 7.24 -6.52 -7.85
CA VAL A 48 7.50 -5.88 -6.55
C VAL A 48 6.21 -5.42 -5.87
N ALA A 49 6.10 -5.71 -4.58
CA ALA A 49 5.04 -5.20 -3.74
C ALA A 49 5.44 -3.80 -3.25
N SER A 50 4.92 -2.75 -3.88
CA SER A 50 5.16 -1.37 -3.46
C SER A 50 3.93 -0.49 -3.73
N PRO A 51 3.81 0.70 -3.12
CA PRO A 51 2.69 1.61 -3.34
C PRO A 51 2.53 2.03 -4.81
N GLU A 52 3.63 2.23 -5.51
CA GLU A 52 3.67 2.61 -6.92
C GLU A 52 3.38 1.42 -7.87
N CYS A 53 3.84 0.21 -7.52
CA CYS A 53 3.63 -0.98 -8.34
C CYS A 53 2.27 -1.64 -8.08
N CYS A 54 1.77 -1.65 -6.84
CA CYS A 54 0.48 -2.23 -6.47
C CYS A 54 -0.68 -1.29 -6.82
N ASN A 55 -0.93 -1.11 -8.12
CA ASN A 55 -1.97 -0.24 -8.68
C ASN A 55 -3.03 -1.03 -9.48
N ARG A 56 -4.06 -0.34 -9.99
CA ARG A 56 -5.18 -0.92 -10.75
C ARG A 56 -4.78 -1.70 -12.02
N GLY A 57 -3.55 -1.53 -12.52
CA GLY A 57 -3.02 -2.29 -13.65
C GLY A 57 -2.73 -3.76 -13.32
N ARG A 58 -2.66 -4.13 -12.04
CA ARG A 58 -2.42 -5.52 -11.61
C ARG A 58 -3.74 -6.25 -11.36
N SER A 59 -3.86 -7.48 -11.85
CA SER A 59 -5.06 -8.30 -11.69
C SER A 59 -5.39 -8.64 -10.23
N CYS A 60 -4.36 -8.68 -9.37
CA CYS A 60 -4.50 -8.93 -7.94
C CYS A 60 -4.78 -7.65 -7.11
N PHE A 61 -4.86 -6.48 -7.74
CA PHE A 61 -5.07 -5.23 -7.05
C PHE A 61 -6.47 -5.17 -6.44
N VAL A 62 -6.52 -4.95 -5.13
CA VAL A 62 -7.76 -4.69 -4.41
C VAL A 62 -7.59 -3.36 -3.72
N LYS A 63 -8.43 -2.38 -4.07
CA LYS A 63 -8.37 -1.05 -3.45
C LYS A 63 -8.60 -1.16 -1.95
N ASP A 64 -7.71 -0.54 -1.19
CA ASP A 64 -7.87 -0.40 0.25
C ASP A 64 -8.89 0.69 0.59
N PRO A 65 -9.87 0.41 1.47
CA PRO A 65 -10.86 1.41 1.86
C PRO A 65 -10.27 2.57 2.68
N MET A 66 -9.16 2.37 3.39
CA MET A 66 -8.42 3.44 4.10
C MET A 66 -7.39 4.13 3.20
N GLY A 67 -6.98 3.50 2.10
CA GLY A 67 -6.24 4.13 1.01
C GLY A 67 -7.07 5.11 0.18
N GLY A 68 -8.21 5.55 0.70
CA GLY A 68 -9.17 6.44 0.05
C GLY A 68 -8.77 7.90 0.17
N ALA A 69 -8.36 8.46 -0.97
CA ALA A 69 -8.04 9.87 -1.21
C ALA A 69 -6.95 10.44 -0.30
N GLY A 70 -5.72 10.47 -0.81
CA GLY A 70 -4.76 11.47 -0.35
C GLY A 70 -5.41 12.84 -0.44
N PRO A 71 -4.98 13.82 0.37
CA PRO A 71 -5.66 15.09 0.52
C PRO A 71 -6.03 15.62 -0.87
N LYS A 72 -7.33 15.90 -1.07
CA LYS A 72 -7.75 16.67 -2.24
C LYS A 72 -7.03 18.01 -2.11
N LEU A 73 -5.94 18.19 -2.84
CA LEU A 73 -5.38 19.52 -3.06
C LEU A 73 -6.55 20.36 -3.59
N SER A 74 -7.02 21.28 -2.74
CA SER A 74 -7.92 22.36 -3.15
C SER A 74 -7.10 23.49 -3.72
#